data_AF-A0A2A5QSW8-F1
#
_entry.id   AF-A0A2A5QSW8-F1
#
_cell.length_a   1.000
_cell.length_b   1.000
_cell.length_c   1.000
_cell.angle_alpha   90.00
_cell.angle_beta   90.00
_cell.angle_gamma   90.00
#
_symmetry.space_group_name_H-M   'P 1'
#
loop_
_entity.id
_entity.type
_entity.pdbx_description
1 polymer ?
#
loop_
_entity_poly.entity_id
_entity_poly.type
_entity_poly.pdbx_seq_one_letter_code
_entity_poly.pdbx_strand_id
1 'polypeptide(L)'
;MDDPGSYELLGRLAVAGFVMIAPTLCFLGLVRGLERLRDDDVINEWARAHGSNHDITDQDDVLAVLARGVGIEADDSSTVRCPACGTRNRAGVTFCHACQGRLGSS
;
A
#
# COMPACT_ATOMS: atom_id res chain seq x y z
N MET A 1 54.24 11.28 11.47
CA MET A 1 54.00 10.84 12.86
C MET A 1 52.52 10.57 12.95
N ASP A 2 52.14 9.32 12.74
CA ASP A 2 50.77 8.90 12.97
C ASP A 2 50.68 8.40 14.41
N ASP A 3 50.05 9.19 15.26
CA ASP A 3 49.86 8.81 16.65
C ASP A 3 48.91 7.60 16.72
N PRO A 4 49.27 6.52 17.45
CA PRO A 4 48.46 5.31 17.53
C PRO A 4 47.03 5.57 18.04
N GLY A 5 46.83 6.63 18.85
CA GLY A 5 45.51 7.05 19.33
C GLY A 5 44.60 7.63 18.24
N SER A 6 45.15 8.22 17.18
CA SER A 6 44.36 8.78 16.08
C SER A 6 43.66 7.69 15.27
N TYR A 7 44.33 6.55 15.05
CA TYR A 7 43.73 5.41 14.36
C TYR A 7 42.65 4.70 15.18
N GLU A 8 42.83 4.63 16.50
CA GLU A 8 41.81 4.07 17.38
C GLU A 8 40.53 4.92 17.37
N LEU A 9 40.68 6.25 17.39
CA LEU A 9 39.56 7.18 17.30
C LEU A 9 38.87 7.09 15.93
N LEU A 10 39.65 7.08 14.85
CA LEU A 10 39.15 6.94 13.48
C LEU A 10 38.37 5.62 13.30
N GLY A 11 38.91 4.51 13.83
CA GLY A 11 38.27 3.19 13.76
C GLY A 11 36.93 3.17 14.49
N ARG A 12 36.85 3.71 15.71
CA ARG A 12 35.59 3.78 16.47
C ARG A 12 34.54 4.64 15.75
N LEU A 13 34.96 5.76 15.17
CA LEU A 13 34.07 6.68 14.46
C LEU A 13 33.57 6.05 13.15
N ALA A 14 34.42 5.31 12.45
CA ALA A 14 34.02 4.55 11.26
C ALA A 14 33.02 3.43 11.60
N VAL A 15 33.26 2.65 12.66
CA VAL A 15 32.33 1.60 13.11
C VAL A 15 30.99 2.21 13.55
N ALA A 16 31.02 3.30 14.34
CA ALA A 16 29.81 3.99 14.77
C ALA A 16 29.01 4.55 13.59
N GLY A 17 29.68 5.19 12.64
CA GLY A 17 29.07 5.68 11.41
C GLY A 17 28.46 4.55 10.57
N PHE A 18 29.19 3.45 10.41
CA PHE A 18 28.69 2.27 9.70
C PHE A 18 27.44 1.69 10.37
N VAL A 19 27.45 1.50 11.69
CA VAL A 19 26.30 0.95 12.43
C VAL A 19 25.06 1.85 12.33
N MET A 20 25.24 3.17 12.23
CA MET A 20 24.13 4.11 12.06
C MET A 20 23.60 4.17 10.63
N ILE A 21 24.49 4.10 9.63
CA ILE A 21 24.14 4.29 8.21
C ILE A 21 23.73 2.96 7.54
N ALA A 22 24.31 1.84 7.94
CA ALA A 22 24.05 0.55 7.32
C ALA A 22 22.55 0.12 7.38
N PRO A 23 21.82 0.27 8.49
CA PRO A 23 20.41 -0.12 8.55
C PRO A 23 19.53 0.69 7.60
N THR A 24 19.78 1.99 7.48
CA THR A 24 19.02 2.87 6.58
C THR A 24 19.34 2.58 5.11
N LEU A 25 20.60 2.37 4.77
CA LEU A 25 20.98 1.93 3.42
C LEU A 25 20.43 0.54 3.08
N CYS A 26 20.44 -0.40 4.03
CA CYS A 26 19.86 -1.73 3.84
C CYS A 26 18.36 -1.63 3.59
N PHE A 27 17.64 -0.85 4.39
CA PHE A 27 16.22 -0.60 4.19
C PHE A 27 15.92 0.01 2.81
N LEU A 28 16.62 1.08 2.43
CA LEU A 28 16.44 1.72 1.12
C LEU A 28 16.80 0.77 -0.03
N GLY A 29 17.85 -0.04 0.13
CA GLY A 29 18.25 -1.06 -0.84
C GLY A 29 17.19 -2.14 -1.02
N LEU A 30 16.58 -2.61 0.08
CA LEU A 30 15.49 -3.57 0.04
C LEU A 30 14.26 -2.99 -0.64
N VAL A 31 13.84 -1.77 -0.29
CA VAL A 31 12.69 -1.10 -0.91
C VAL A 31 12.92 -0.91 -2.41
N ARG A 32 14.08 -0.36 -2.81
CA ARG A 32 14.43 -0.23 -4.24
C ARG A 32 14.53 -1.58 -4.95
N GLY A 33 15.01 -2.61 -4.27
CA GLY A 33 15.09 -3.96 -4.81
C GLY A 33 13.71 -4.54 -5.11
N LEU A 34 12.77 -4.37 -4.18
CA LEU A 34 11.38 -4.77 -4.36
C LEU A 34 10.68 -3.96 -5.46
N GLU A 35 10.91 -2.65 -5.53
CA GLU A 35 10.43 -1.80 -6.62
C GLU A 35 10.95 -2.27 -7.98
N ARG A 36 12.24 -2.61 -8.05
CA ARG A 36 12.86 -3.11 -9.28
C ARG A 36 12.24 -4.42 -9.74
N LEU A 37 12.05 -5.38 -8.84
CA LEU A 37 11.41 -6.67 -9.15
C LEU A 37 9.94 -6.50 -9.59
N ARG A 38 9.23 -5.52 -9.01
CA ARG A 38 7.86 -5.21 -9.44
C ARG A 38 7.82 -4.58 -10.83
N ASP A 39 8.79 -3.75 -11.15
CA ASP A 39 8.83 -3.03 -12.43
C ASP A 39 9.59 -3.82 -13.51
N ASP A 40 9.89 -5.10 -13.28
CA ASP A 40 10.56 -5.94 -14.27
C ASP A 40 9.71 -6.05 -15.55
N ASP A 41 10.40 -5.90 -16.69
CA ASP A 41 9.81 -5.85 -18.04
C ASP A 41 8.96 -7.09 -18.38
N VAL A 42 9.10 -8.18 -17.62
CA VAL A 42 8.30 -9.40 -17.71
C VAL A 42 6.81 -9.13 -17.44
N ILE A 43 6.47 -8.27 -16.48
CA ILE A 43 5.06 -7.88 -16.24
C ILE A 43 4.54 -7.07 -17.42
N ASN A 44 5.38 -6.21 -18.00
CA ASN A 44 5.03 -5.37 -19.13
C ASN A 44 4.85 -6.21 -20.41
N GLU A 45 5.69 -7.22 -20.61
CA GLU A 45 5.59 -8.18 -21.70
C GLU A 45 4.41 -9.13 -21.53
N TRP A 46 4.17 -9.63 -20.31
CA TRP A 46 2.97 -10.41 -19.99
C TRP A 46 1.69 -9.60 -20.19
N ALA A 47 1.66 -8.34 -19.74
CA ALA A 47 0.54 -7.42 -19.94
C ALA A 47 0.29 -7.13 -21.43
N ARG A 48 1.34 -6.98 -22.24
CA ARG A 48 1.20 -6.86 -23.71
C ARG A 48 0.71 -8.16 -24.35
N ALA A 49 1.16 -9.32 -23.86
CA ALA A 49 0.75 -10.63 -24.35
C ALA A 49 -0.70 -11.00 -23.94
N HIS A 50 -1.18 -10.53 -22.78
CA HIS A 50 -2.54 -10.78 -22.26
C HIS A 50 -3.53 -9.61 -22.48
N GLY A 51 -3.07 -8.45 -22.99
CA GLY A 51 -3.81 -7.19 -23.08
C GLY A 51 -4.95 -7.13 -24.11
N SER A 52 -5.68 -8.22 -24.35
CA SER A 52 -6.88 -8.22 -25.20
C SER A 52 -8.14 -8.77 -24.53
N ASN A 53 -8.08 -9.38 -23.33
CA ASN A 53 -9.32 -9.87 -22.70
C ASN A 53 -9.20 -10.05 -21.18
N HIS A 54 -9.08 -8.95 -20.44
CA HIS A 54 -9.34 -9.00 -19.00
C HIS A 54 -10.16 -7.78 -18.61
N ASP A 55 -11.47 -7.96 -18.77
CA ASP A 55 -12.49 -7.14 -18.12
C ASP A 55 -12.22 -7.13 -16.61
N ILE A 56 -12.35 -5.96 -15.98
CA ILE A 56 -11.96 -5.69 -14.58
C ILE A 56 -12.86 -6.45 -13.55
N THR A 57 -13.69 -7.37 -14.03
CA THR A 57 -14.63 -8.17 -13.25
C THR A 57 -13.98 -9.32 -12.47
N ASP A 58 -12.74 -9.74 -12.77
CA ASP A 58 -12.05 -10.85 -12.05
C ASP A 58 -11.34 -10.40 -10.76
N GLN A 59 -11.04 -9.11 -10.60
CA GLN A 59 -10.45 -8.61 -9.35
C GLN A 59 -11.41 -8.71 -8.16
N ASP A 60 -12.72 -8.64 -8.41
CA ASP A 60 -13.74 -8.85 -7.40
C ASP A 60 -13.76 -10.31 -6.92
N ASP A 61 -13.49 -11.28 -7.80
CA ASP A 61 -13.39 -12.70 -7.44
C ASP A 61 -12.13 -13.00 -6.62
N VAL A 62 -10.97 -12.44 -6.99
CA VAL A 62 -9.73 -12.62 -6.21
C VAL A 62 -9.85 -11.94 -4.84
N LEU A 63 -10.43 -10.74 -4.78
CA LEU A 63 -10.68 -10.05 -3.51
C LEU A 63 -11.71 -10.80 -2.65
N ALA A 64 -12.74 -11.39 -3.26
CA ALA A 64 -13.71 -12.23 -2.55
C ALA A 64 -13.10 -13.54 -2.05
N VAL A 65 -12.18 -14.17 -2.80
CA VAL A 65 -11.45 -15.36 -2.36
C VAL A 65 -10.53 -15.03 -1.18
N LEU A 66 -9.82 -13.90 -1.24
CA LEU A 66 -8.99 -13.41 -0.14
C LEU A 66 -9.84 -13.02 1.08
N ALA A 67 -10.99 -12.36 0.88
CA ALA A 67 -11.91 -11.98 1.95
C ALA A 67 -12.58 -13.19 2.62
N ARG A 68 -12.91 -14.25 1.86
CA ARG A 68 -13.35 -15.55 2.42
C ARG A 68 -12.26 -16.21 3.25
N GLY A 69 -10.99 -16.10 2.84
CA GLY A 69 -9.86 -16.57 3.63
C GLY A 69 -9.63 -15.78 4.92
N VAL A 70 -10.00 -14.49 4.93
CA VAL A 70 -9.83 -13.58 6.08
C VAL A 70 -11.10 -13.47 6.95
N GLY A 71 -12.21 -14.10 6.56
CA GLY A 71 -13.46 -14.11 7.33
C GLY A 71 -14.18 -12.75 7.36
N ILE A 72 -13.96 -11.90 6.35
CA ILE A 72 -14.74 -10.67 6.19
C ILE A 72 -15.98 -11.02 5.38
N GLU A 73 -17.11 -11.16 6.05
CA GLU A 73 -18.42 -11.23 5.41
C GLU A 73 -18.60 -9.94 4.60
N ALA A 74 -18.52 -10.06 3.27
CA ALA A 74 -18.88 -8.98 2.35
C ALA A 74 -20.40 -8.81 2.41
N ASP A 75 -20.86 -8.20 3.50
CA ASP A 75 -22.26 -7.87 3.69
C ASP A 75 -22.67 -6.86 2.63
N ASP A 76 -23.83 -7.15 2.07
CA ASP A 76 -24.35 -6.68 0.81
C ASP A 76 -24.26 -5.16 0.68
N SER A 77 -23.77 -4.73 -0.47
CA SER A 77 -23.44 -3.37 -0.88
C SER A 77 -24.66 -2.45 -1.04
N SER A 78 -25.62 -2.52 -0.12
CA SER A 78 -26.74 -1.60 -0.08
C SER A 78 -26.22 -0.16 0.07
N THR A 79 -26.57 0.69 -0.89
CA THR A 79 -26.18 2.10 -0.93
C THR A 79 -27.41 2.98 -0.70
N VAL A 80 -27.29 3.99 0.15
CA VAL A 80 -28.35 4.96 0.45
C VAL A 80 -28.00 6.30 -0.20
N ARG A 81 -28.98 6.98 -0.83
CA ARG A 81 -28.77 8.33 -1.36
C ARG A 81 -29.01 9.36 -0.28
N CYS A 82 -28.11 10.34 -0.20
CA CYS A 82 -28.27 11.47 0.69
C CYS A 82 -29.45 12.35 0.24
N PRO A 83 -30.41 12.67 1.12
CA PRO A 83 -31.53 13.54 0.76
C PRO A 83 -31.09 15.01 0.58
N ALA A 84 -29.98 15.44 1.17
CA ALA A 84 -29.52 16.82 1.10
C ALA A 84 -28.75 17.13 -0.18
N CYS A 85 -27.87 16.23 -0.64
CA CYS A 85 -26.97 16.48 -1.77
C CYS A 85 -27.01 15.41 -2.87
N GLY A 86 -27.82 14.36 -2.71
CA GLY A 86 -27.98 13.28 -3.70
C GLY A 86 -26.84 12.25 -3.75
N THR A 87 -25.74 12.48 -3.03
CA THR A 87 -24.58 11.60 -3.01
C THR A 87 -24.93 10.19 -2.48
N ARG A 88 -24.46 9.15 -3.16
CA ARG A 88 -24.59 7.75 -2.69
C ARG A 88 -23.62 7.48 -1.55
N ASN A 89 -24.11 6.89 -0.47
CA ASN A 89 -23.35 6.52 0.71
C ASN A 89 -23.56 5.03 1.00
N ARG A 90 -22.62 4.40 1.70
CA ARG A 90 -22.78 3.00 2.15
C ARG A 90 -23.94 2.92 3.15
N ALA A 91 -24.75 1.87 3.12
CA ALA A 91 -25.75 1.64 4.16
C ALA A 91 -25.09 1.52 5.55
N GLY A 92 -25.79 1.97 6.58
CA GLY A 92 -25.30 1.97 7.96
C GLY A 92 -24.47 3.19 8.37
N VAL A 93 -24.08 4.07 7.43
CA VAL A 93 -23.37 5.31 7.79
C VAL A 93 -24.34 6.43 8.20
N THR A 94 -24.05 7.11 9.31
CA THR A 94 -24.95 8.13 9.89
C THR A 94 -24.87 9.49 9.20
N PHE A 95 -23.74 9.79 8.54
CA PHE A 95 -23.48 11.08 7.90
C PHE A 95 -23.02 10.90 6.46
N CYS A 96 -23.40 11.86 5.61
CA CYS A 96 -22.98 11.91 4.22
C CYS A 96 -21.48 12.23 4.11
N HIS A 97 -20.73 11.46 3.33
CA HIS A 97 -19.31 11.73 3.13
C HIS A 97 -19.03 13.03 2.36
N ALA A 98 -19.98 13.53 1.57
CA ALA A 98 -19.81 14.74 0.77
C ALA A 98 -20.24 16.00 1.52
N CYS A 99 -21.50 16.06 1.99
CA CYS A 99 -22.06 17.25 2.61
C CYS A 99 -22.12 17.20 4.14
N GLN A 100 -21.73 16.09 4.76
CA GLN A 100 -21.83 15.84 6.21
C GLN A 100 -23.25 15.94 6.79
N GLY A 101 -24.28 16.00 5.94
CA GLY A 101 -25.67 15.92 6.35
C GLY A 101 -26.03 14.53 6.90
N ARG A 102 -26.94 14.47 7.88
CA ARG A 102 -27.36 13.23 8.53
C ARG A 102 -28.20 12.37 7.58
N LEU A 103 -27.87 11.09 7.49
CA LEU A 103 -28.57 10.07 6.68
C LEU A 103 -29.51 9.29 7.61
N GLY A 104 -30.71 9.79 7.84
CA GLY A 104 -31.69 9.14 8.73
C GLY A 104 -32.43 10.07 9.69
N SER A 105 -33.01 11.14 9.17
CA SER A 105 -34.12 11.83 9.84
C SER A 105 -35.40 11.50 9.08
N SER A 106 -36.17 10.52 9.57
CA SER A 106 -37.62 10.72 9.58
C SER A 106 -37.94 11.76 10.65
#